data_AF-A0AAU0Y8C8-F1
#
_entry.id   AF-A0AAU0Y8C8-F1
#
_cell.length_a   1.000
_cell.length_b   1.000
_cell.length_c   1.000
_cell.angle_alpha   90.00
_cell.angle_beta   90.00
_cell.angle_gamma   90.00
#
_symmetry.space_group_name_H-M   'P 1'
#
loop_
_entity.id
_entity.type
_entity.pdbx_description
1 polymer ?
#
loop_
_entity_poly.entity_id
_entity_poly.type
_entity_poly.pdbx_seq_one_letter_code
_entity_poly.pdbx_strand_id
1 'polypeptide(L)'
;MYLLNVEGWELRNLDISNTGAHTTTDRRAGLLVRLTDHGVGSHYVVDGVDVHDVDGADFKDPDPSGGILFSVTGSAVPTRFDGVRIEDSTVRRTDRTGIGTSSSWGRRAEHPNGPGTSWEAITGLRIQRNKVYDVGGDGIVVQTAKGALVEHNYVNGFNMRSAGYNAGIWAWNSDDVLYQYNEVTGGHGTLDSMAYDIDGGNNRNVYQYNYSHDNEGGFLLICNGAGMTTDGNRVRHNISINDRNTMSPYGVISVVCAATTDTRIYGNTIVTDEANTALVSDNGPTGVTFRNNIFVGASGGSPINDTRSVYENNLYWRTAQPLDTSALTADPLFASASPTAPRDVRLRAGSPALGTGIPVADGITRDYFGNRIPTPPNLGADQDR
;
A
#
# COMPACT_ATOMS: atom_id res chain seq x y z
N MET A 1 -0.88 26.04 -6.41
CA MET A 1 -1.29 26.07 -7.84
C MET A 1 -2.63 25.35 -7.98
N TYR A 2 -3.59 25.94 -8.71
CA TYR A 2 -4.92 25.34 -8.90
C TYR A 2 -5.30 25.36 -10.39
N LEU A 3 -5.56 24.19 -10.95
CA LEU A 3 -6.06 23.99 -12.32
C LEU A 3 -7.49 23.47 -12.24
N LEU A 4 -8.45 24.19 -12.80
CA LEU A 4 -9.87 23.85 -12.75
C LEU A 4 -10.43 23.70 -14.16
N ASN A 5 -11.03 22.54 -14.46
CA ASN A 5 -11.71 22.26 -15.73
C ASN A 5 -10.81 22.54 -16.95
N VAL A 6 -9.61 21.99 -16.89
CA VAL A 6 -8.62 22.05 -17.97
C VAL A 6 -8.10 20.65 -18.27
N GLU A 7 -7.57 20.45 -19.47
CA GLU A 7 -6.96 19.20 -19.94
C GLU A 7 -5.76 19.50 -20.87
N GLY A 8 -4.88 18.53 -21.09
CA GLY A 8 -3.70 18.68 -21.95
C GLY A 8 -2.53 19.44 -21.30
N TRP A 9 -2.40 19.41 -19.97
CA TRP A 9 -1.41 20.21 -19.24
C TRP A 9 -0.18 19.41 -18.82
N GLU A 10 0.98 20.05 -18.94
CA GLU A 10 2.24 19.54 -18.41
C GLU A 10 2.86 20.56 -17.47
N LEU A 11 3.15 20.14 -16.25
CA LEU A 11 3.76 20.92 -15.18
C LEU A 11 5.12 20.31 -14.90
N ARG A 12 6.18 21.06 -15.16
CA ARG A 12 7.56 20.54 -15.08
C ARG A 12 8.48 21.47 -14.31
N ASN A 13 9.34 20.91 -13.48
CA ASN A 13 10.43 21.63 -12.81
C ASN A 13 9.97 22.84 -11.99
N LEU A 14 8.86 22.68 -11.28
CA LEU A 14 8.29 23.73 -10.44
C LEU A 14 8.64 23.51 -8.97
N ASP A 15 8.85 24.60 -8.25
CA ASP A 15 8.96 24.66 -6.80
C ASP A 15 7.66 25.32 -6.28
N ILE A 16 6.91 24.61 -5.44
CA ILE A 16 5.57 25.01 -4.99
C ILE A 16 5.46 24.85 -3.48
N SER A 17 5.12 25.94 -2.80
CA SER A 17 4.74 25.95 -1.39
C SER A 17 3.40 26.63 -1.14
N ASN A 18 2.77 26.33 0.00
CA ASN A 18 1.50 26.93 0.41
C ASN A 18 1.45 27.06 1.94
N THR A 19 2.27 27.98 2.43
CA THR A 19 2.46 28.22 3.86
C THR A 19 1.38 29.12 4.44
N GLY A 20 1.09 28.95 5.72
CA GLY A 20 0.29 29.89 6.48
C GLY A 20 0.20 29.48 7.94
N ALA A 21 -0.58 30.21 8.75
CA ALA A 21 -0.83 29.77 10.11
C ALA A 21 -1.40 28.34 10.11
N HIS A 22 -0.95 27.52 11.07
CA HIS A 22 -1.52 26.19 11.29
C HIS A 22 -3.03 26.33 11.51
N THR A 23 -3.80 25.53 10.78
CA THR A 23 -5.23 25.68 10.64
C THR A 23 -5.90 24.33 10.73
N THR A 24 -7.05 24.26 11.39
CA THR A 24 -7.90 23.07 11.42
C THR A 24 -9.09 23.20 10.47
N THR A 25 -9.20 24.33 9.76
CA THR A 25 -10.36 24.69 8.94
C THR A 25 -10.02 25.02 7.50
N ASP A 26 -8.79 25.46 7.20
CA ASP A 26 -8.45 25.85 5.83
C ASP A 26 -7.85 24.68 5.06
N ARG A 27 -8.51 24.33 3.96
CA ARG A 27 -7.94 23.41 2.97
C ARG A 27 -6.79 24.09 2.25
N ARG A 28 -5.65 23.42 2.19
CA ARG A 28 -4.50 23.86 1.38
C ARG A 28 -4.01 22.72 0.51
N ALA A 29 -3.67 23.06 -0.72
CA ALA A 29 -3.01 22.16 -1.63
C ALA A 29 -1.76 22.84 -2.21
N GLY A 30 -0.70 22.07 -2.43
CA GLY A 30 0.43 22.53 -3.22
C GLY A 30 0.03 22.65 -4.68
N LEU A 31 -0.26 21.52 -5.32
CA LEU A 31 -0.83 21.42 -6.66
C LEU A 31 -2.19 20.70 -6.59
N LEU A 32 -3.24 21.38 -7.02
CA LEU A 32 -4.58 20.79 -7.16
C LEU A 32 -5.03 20.89 -8.62
N VAL A 33 -5.33 19.75 -9.23
CA VAL A 33 -6.05 19.65 -10.49
C VAL A 33 -7.46 19.17 -10.20
N ARG A 34 -8.46 19.97 -10.54
CA ARG A 34 -9.88 19.66 -10.31
C ARG A 34 -10.67 19.63 -11.60
N LEU A 35 -11.48 18.59 -11.75
CA LEU A 35 -12.57 18.54 -12.71
C LEU A 35 -13.90 18.59 -11.96
N THR A 36 -14.81 19.45 -12.40
CA THR A 36 -16.16 19.61 -11.87
C THR A 36 -17.14 19.58 -13.03
N ASP A 37 -17.98 18.54 -13.08
CA ASP A 37 -18.98 18.34 -14.14
C ASP A 37 -18.40 18.55 -15.57
N HIS A 38 -17.16 18.08 -15.76
CA HIS A 38 -16.35 18.36 -16.95
C HIS A 38 -16.56 17.32 -18.06
N GLY A 39 -16.91 16.08 -17.70
CA GLY A 39 -16.73 14.94 -18.59
C GLY A 39 -15.34 14.33 -18.42
N VAL A 40 -14.72 13.87 -19.50
CA VAL A 40 -13.37 13.31 -19.46
C VAL A 40 -12.37 14.45 -19.61
N GLY A 41 -11.45 14.61 -18.66
CA GLY A 41 -10.26 15.45 -18.84
C GLY A 41 -9.06 14.57 -19.16
N SER A 42 -8.39 14.85 -20.27
CA SER A 42 -7.33 13.98 -20.81
C SER A 42 -5.93 14.61 -20.73
N HIS A 43 -4.91 13.77 -20.53
CA HIS A 43 -3.47 14.13 -20.57
C HIS A 43 -3.03 15.18 -19.54
N TYR A 44 -2.41 14.68 -18.47
CA TYR A 44 -1.74 15.49 -17.45
C TYR A 44 -0.38 14.91 -17.13
N VAL A 45 0.64 15.77 -17.09
CA VAL A 45 1.99 15.40 -16.65
C VAL A 45 2.43 16.34 -15.52
N VAL A 46 2.86 15.76 -14.42
CA VAL A 46 3.56 16.42 -13.30
C VAL A 46 4.92 15.75 -13.20
N ASP A 47 5.98 16.44 -13.60
CA ASP A 47 7.32 15.87 -13.73
C ASP A 47 8.38 16.78 -13.10
N GLY A 48 9.17 16.25 -12.16
CA GLY A 48 10.22 17.03 -11.50
C GLY A 48 9.68 18.21 -10.66
N VAL A 49 8.48 18.10 -10.09
CA VAL A 49 7.89 19.15 -9.25
C VAL A 49 8.25 18.90 -7.78
N ASP A 50 8.75 19.92 -7.08
CA ASP A 50 8.97 19.92 -5.63
C ASP A 50 7.81 20.67 -4.95
N VAL A 51 6.92 19.94 -4.29
CA VAL A 51 5.86 20.49 -3.45
C VAL A 51 6.27 20.40 -2.00
N HIS A 52 6.31 21.53 -1.30
CA HIS A 52 6.73 21.54 0.09
C HIS A 52 6.08 22.61 0.95
N ASP A 53 6.10 22.41 2.28
CA ASP A 53 5.58 23.39 3.25
C ASP A 53 4.14 23.82 2.90
N VAL A 54 3.26 22.82 2.87
CA VAL A 54 1.82 23.00 2.63
C VAL A 54 1.09 22.80 3.96
N ASP A 55 0.78 23.90 4.62
CA ASP A 55 0.21 23.93 5.97
C ASP A 55 -1.33 23.74 5.93
N GLY A 56 -1.81 22.64 5.37
CA GLY A 56 -3.24 22.35 5.22
C GLY A 56 -3.90 21.75 6.47
N ALA A 57 -5.23 21.91 6.59
CA ALA A 57 -6.00 21.25 7.63
C ALA A 57 -6.08 19.72 7.42
N ASP A 58 -6.24 18.95 8.51
CA ASP A 58 -6.41 17.49 8.50
C ASP A 58 -7.77 17.05 7.92
N PHE A 59 -7.95 17.26 6.62
CA PHE A 59 -9.13 16.87 5.85
C PHE A 59 -8.74 15.83 4.80
N LYS A 60 -9.44 14.68 4.83
CA LYS A 60 -9.26 13.54 3.91
C LYS A 60 -10.18 13.63 2.70
N ASP A 61 -11.48 13.38 2.90
CA ASP A 61 -12.44 13.19 1.81
C ASP A 61 -13.73 13.99 2.07
N PRO A 62 -14.50 14.35 1.01
CA PRO A 62 -14.21 14.15 -0.42
C PRO A 62 -13.30 15.23 -1.05
N ASP A 63 -12.68 16.08 -0.23
CA ASP A 63 -11.87 17.22 -0.69
C ASP A 63 -10.63 17.40 0.23
N PRO A 64 -9.53 16.67 -0.07
CA PRO A 64 -8.35 16.65 0.79
C PRO A 64 -7.55 17.95 0.79
N SER A 65 -6.90 18.24 1.92
CA SER A 65 -5.66 19.03 1.90
C SER A 65 -4.49 18.13 1.49
N GLY A 66 -3.45 18.68 0.88
CA GLY A 66 -2.28 17.86 0.53
C GLY A 66 -1.29 18.44 -0.47
N GLY A 67 -0.40 17.59 -0.98
CA GLY A 67 0.68 17.99 -1.86
C GLY A 67 0.18 18.10 -3.29
N ILE A 68 0.20 16.98 -4.00
CA ILE A 68 -0.26 16.87 -5.39
C ILE A 68 -1.58 16.11 -5.40
N LEU A 69 -2.65 16.79 -5.80
CA LEU A 69 -4.02 16.28 -5.73
C LEU A 69 -4.71 16.35 -7.10
N PHE A 70 -5.35 15.25 -7.48
CA PHE A 70 -6.24 15.15 -8.64
C PHE A 70 -7.65 14.81 -8.16
N SER A 71 -8.57 15.77 -8.26
CA SER A 71 -9.90 15.68 -7.63
C SER A 71 -11.02 15.82 -8.65
N VAL A 72 -11.96 14.88 -8.65
CA VAL A 72 -13.21 14.99 -9.38
C VAL A 72 -14.35 15.36 -8.42
N THR A 73 -15.15 16.35 -8.82
CA THR A 73 -16.31 16.85 -8.08
C THR A 73 -17.50 17.04 -9.01
N GLY A 74 -18.66 17.37 -8.44
CA GLY A 74 -19.91 17.55 -9.18
C GLY A 74 -20.75 16.27 -9.25
N SER A 75 -21.96 16.41 -9.78
CA SER A 75 -22.97 15.35 -9.85
C SER A 75 -23.84 15.41 -11.11
N ALA A 76 -23.62 16.39 -11.99
CA ALA A 76 -24.44 16.62 -13.17
C ALA A 76 -23.88 15.88 -14.41
N VAL A 77 -22.55 15.84 -14.56
CA VAL A 77 -21.88 15.21 -15.71
C VAL A 77 -20.89 14.16 -15.21
N PRO A 78 -21.04 12.87 -15.61
CA PRO A 78 -20.07 11.82 -15.30
C PRO A 78 -18.66 12.27 -15.68
N THR A 79 -17.76 12.36 -14.71
CA THR A 79 -16.45 13.01 -14.85
C THR A 79 -15.33 12.10 -14.38
N ARG A 80 -14.23 12.05 -15.13
CA ARG A 80 -13.01 11.33 -14.76
C ARG A 80 -11.77 11.95 -15.40
N PHE A 81 -10.61 11.58 -14.89
CA PHE A 81 -9.32 11.79 -15.55
C PHE A 81 -8.97 10.62 -16.47
N ASP A 82 -8.32 10.90 -17.60
CA ASP A 82 -7.70 9.92 -18.48
C ASP A 82 -6.26 10.32 -18.81
N GLY A 83 -5.29 9.48 -18.44
CA GLY A 83 -3.87 9.73 -18.67
C GLY A 83 -3.28 10.79 -17.72
N VAL A 84 -3.00 10.39 -16.48
CA VAL A 84 -2.31 11.22 -15.49
C VAL A 84 -0.95 10.60 -15.18
N ARG A 85 0.12 11.37 -15.34
CA ARG A 85 1.48 10.98 -14.93
C ARG A 85 1.96 11.92 -13.83
N ILE A 86 2.31 11.36 -12.68
CA ILE A 86 3.00 12.05 -11.60
C ILE A 86 4.33 11.34 -11.42
N GLU A 87 5.42 11.99 -11.82
CA GLU A 87 6.73 11.36 -11.87
C GLU A 87 7.88 12.26 -11.42
N ASP A 88 8.94 11.60 -10.94
CA ASP A 88 10.21 12.23 -10.59
C ASP A 88 10.06 13.46 -9.66
N SER A 89 8.96 13.51 -8.91
CA SER A 89 8.54 14.66 -8.10
C SER A 89 8.78 14.40 -6.61
N THR A 90 8.93 15.48 -5.85
CA THR A 90 9.09 15.42 -4.39
C THR A 90 7.91 16.10 -3.72
N VAL A 91 7.33 15.46 -2.71
CA VAL A 91 6.34 16.07 -1.82
C VAL A 91 6.88 15.98 -0.39
N ARG A 92 7.00 17.09 0.33
CA ARG A 92 7.57 17.07 1.70
C ARG A 92 6.93 18.08 2.64
N ARG A 93 6.81 17.75 3.94
CA ARG A 93 6.26 18.68 4.96
C ARG A 93 4.91 19.25 4.54
N THR A 94 3.98 18.34 4.29
CA THR A 94 2.68 18.68 3.71
C THR A 94 1.57 18.04 4.53
N ASP A 95 0.54 18.83 4.82
CA ASP A 95 -0.67 18.39 5.47
C ASP A 95 -1.87 18.53 4.50
N ARG A 96 -2.70 17.50 4.31
CA ARG A 96 -2.67 16.17 4.93
C ARG A 96 -1.99 15.12 4.05
N THR A 97 -2.50 14.91 2.83
CA THR A 97 -2.09 13.81 1.94
C THR A 97 -0.84 14.19 1.13
N GLY A 98 0.08 13.27 0.88
CA GLY A 98 1.20 13.50 -0.02
C GLY A 98 0.77 13.64 -1.48
N ILE A 99 0.48 12.51 -2.13
CA ILE A 99 -0.06 12.45 -3.50
C ILE A 99 -1.41 11.72 -3.44
N GLY A 100 -2.46 12.33 -3.99
CA GLY A 100 -3.81 11.80 -3.83
C GLY A 100 -4.69 11.98 -5.06
N THR A 101 -5.60 11.03 -5.22
CA THR A 101 -6.74 11.16 -6.14
C THR A 101 -8.04 11.08 -5.33
N SER A 102 -9.08 11.80 -5.75
CA SER A 102 -10.42 11.69 -5.16
C SER A 102 -11.51 11.85 -6.22
N SER A 103 -12.68 11.25 -6.00
CA SER A 103 -13.79 11.33 -6.96
C SER A 103 -15.17 11.31 -6.30
N SER A 104 -16.07 12.16 -6.80
CA SER A 104 -17.51 12.10 -6.50
C SER A 104 -18.28 11.07 -7.33
N TRP A 105 -17.62 10.28 -8.18
CA TRP A 105 -18.22 9.27 -9.07
C TRP A 105 -17.74 7.85 -8.73
N GLY A 106 -18.15 7.34 -7.57
CA GLY A 106 -17.67 6.07 -7.01
C GLY A 106 -18.70 4.94 -6.97
N ARG A 107 -19.94 5.16 -7.39
CA ARG A 107 -21.03 4.18 -7.21
C ARG A 107 -20.98 3.04 -8.23
N ARG A 108 -20.82 1.81 -7.75
CA ARG A 108 -20.83 0.55 -8.52
C ARG A 108 -21.43 -0.59 -7.70
N ALA A 109 -21.55 -1.79 -8.28
CA ALA A 109 -22.08 -2.95 -7.56
C ALA A 109 -21.27 -3.31 -6.30
N GLU A 110 -19.95 -3.14 -6.36
CA GLU A 110 -18.99 -3.43 -5.30
C GLU A 110 -18.93 -2.32 -4.23
N HIS A 111 -19.51 -1.15 -4.52
CA HIS A 111 -19.65 -0.03 -3.59
C HIS A 111 -21.01 0.66 -3.83
N PRO A 112 -22.13 0.00 -3.46
CA PRO A 112 -23.47 0.45 -3.84
C PRO A 112 -23.87 1.78 -3.18
N ASN A 113 -23.29 2.07 -2.02
CA ASN A 113 -23.50 3.32 -1.29
C ASN A 113 -22.47 4.41 -1.64
N GLY A 114 -21.64 4.19 -2.67
CA GLY A 114 -20.64 5.16 -3.10
C GLY A 114 -21.25 6.47 -3.62
N PRO A 115 -20.42 7.52 -3.73
CA PRO A 115 -20.84 8.82 -4.22
C PRO A 115 -21.19 8.77 -5.72
N GLY A 116 -22.04 9.70 -6.15
CA GLY A 116 -22.47 9.79 -7.54
C GLY A 116 -23.49 8.72 -7.94
N THR A 117 -23.74 8.59 -9.24
CA THR A 117 -24.71 7.62 -9.79
C THR A 117 -24.06 6.53 -10.64
N SER A 118 -22.77 6.65 -10.93
CA SER A 118 -21.93 5.68 -11.64
C SER A 118 -20.51 5.68 -11.07
N TRP A 119 -19.71 4.72 -11.52
CA TRP A 119 -18.29 4.61 -11.21
C TRP A 119 -17.48 5.07 -12.44
N GLU A 120 -16.91 6.26 -12.33
CA GLU A 120 -16.11 6.89 -13.39
C GLU A 120 -14.63 6.81 -13.01
N ALA A 121 -14.04 5.65 -13.29
CA ALA A 121 -12.68 5.36 -12.87
C ALA A 121 -11.63 6.17 -13.64
N ILE A 122 -10.63 6.70 -12.94
CA ILE A 122 -9.43 7.24 -13.58
C ILE A 122 -8.74 6.13 -14.38
N THR A 123 -8.44 6.40 -15.66
CA THR A 123 -7.69 5.50 -16.54
C THR A 123 -6.33 6.07 -16.88
N GLY A 124 -5.34 5.21 -17.14
CA GLY A 124 -3.99 5.65 -17.52
C GLY A 124 -3.22 6.39 -16.43
N LEU A 125 -3.56 6.18 -15.15
CA LEU A 125 -2.85 6.78 -14.01
C LEU A 125 -1.50 6.09 -13.78
N ARG A 126 -0.44 6.89 -13.71
CA ARG A 126 0.91 6.47 -13.37
C ARG A 126 1.49 7.39 -12.29
N ILE A 127 1.85 6.82 -11.15
CA ILE A 127 2.53 7.52 -10.04
C ILE A 127 3.87 6.81 -9.85
N GLN A 128 4.95 7.40 -10.35
CA GLN A 128 6.22 6.68 -10.47
C GLN A 128 7.45 7.51 -10.11
N ARG A 129 8.43 6.90 -9.44
CA ARG A 129 9.72 7.56 -9.09
C ARG A 129 9.56 8.84 -8.25
N ASN A 130 8.48 8.95 -7.48
CA ASN A 130 8.27 10.08 -6.58
C ASN A 130 8.91 9.84 -5.22
N LYS A 131 9.16 10.93 -4.50
CA LYS A 131 9.59 10.88 -3.11
C LYS A 131 8.62 11.66 -2.23
N VAL A 132 8.07 11.02 -1.21
CA VAL A 132 7.08 11.60 -0.29
C VAL A 132 7.62 11.55 1.13
N TYR A 133 7.73 12.69 1.78
CA TYR A 133 8.38 12.82 3.08
C TYR A 133 7.57 13.60 4.09
N ASP A 134 7.57 13.16 5.34
CA ASP A 134 7.03 13.93 6.46
C ASP A 134 5.63 14.52 6.15
N VAL A 135 4.71 13.66 5.75
CA VAL A 135 3.33 14.04 5.41
C VAL A 135 2.37 13.76 6.56
N GLY A 136 1.38 14.64 6.70
CA GLY A 136 0.50 14.65 7.87
C GLY A 136 -0.36 13.40 7.99
N GLY A 137 -0.90 12.93 6.88
CA GLY A 137 -1.73 11.73 6.77
C GLY A 137 -1.17 10.73 5.77
N ASP A 138 -1.97 10.35 4.78
CA ASP A 138 -1.59 9.34 3.79
C ASP A 138 -0.39 9.75 2.91
N GLY A 139 0.44 8.78 2.54
CA GLY A 139 1.56 8.97 1.62
C GLY A 139 1.09 9.16 0.17
N ILE A 140 0.63 8.05 -0.44
CA ILE A 140 0.10 8.01 -1.81
C ILE A 140 -1.24 7.27 -1.81
N VAL A 141 -2.30 7.92 -2.31
CA VAL A 141 -3.66 7.37 -2.34
C VAL A 141 -4.24 7.34 -3.75
N VAL A 142 -4.68 6.15 -4.17
CA VAL A 142 -5.36 5.93 -5.46
C VAL A 142 -6.85 5.64 -5.22
N GLN A 143 -7.72 6.60 -5.48
CA GLN A 143 -9.17 6.41 -5.36
C GLN A 143 -9.82 6.33 -6.73
N THR A 144 -10.75 5.38 -6.88
CA THR A 144 -11.60 5.25 -8.08
C THR A 144 -10.76 5.21 -9.36
N ALA A 145 -9.83 4.26 -9.45
CA ALA A 145 -8.98 4.07 -10.62
C ALA A 145 -9.13 2.67 -11.23
N LYS A 146 -8.77 2.54 -12.50
CA LYS A 146 -8.67 1.26 -13.21
C LYS A 146 -7.33 1.12 -13.91
N GLY A 147 -6.59 0.06 -13.60
CA GLY A 147 -5.31 -0.25 -14.26
C GLY A 147 -4.21 0.77 -13.95
N ALA A 148 -4.24 1.38 -12.76
CA ALA A 148 -3.22 2.34 -12.35
C ALA A 148 -1.88 1.62 -12.06
N LEU A 149 -0.78 2.32 -12.30
CA LEU A 149 0.58 1.86 -11.99
C LEU A 149 1.22 2.77 -10.96
N VAL A 150 1.60 2.21 -9.81
CA VAL A 150 2.27 2.91 -8.72
C VAL A 150 3.60 2.22 -8.47
N GLU A 151 4.70 2.79 -8.99
CA GLU A 151 5.99 2.09 -8.96
C GLU A 151 7.21 2.96 -8.65
N HIS A 152 8.22 2.35 -8.02
CA HIS A 152 9.49 3.03 -7.72
C HIS A 152 9.32 4.30 -6.86
N ASN A 153 8.26 4.42 -6.07
CA ASN A 153 8.09 5.54 -5.16
C ASN A 153 8.78 5.25 -3.82
N TYR A 154 9.29 6.30 -3.19
CA TYR A 154 9.84 6.26 -1.83
C TYR A 154 8.96 7.10 -0.90
N VAL A 155 8.36 6.48 0.11
CA VAL A 155 7.57 7.16 1.14
C VAL A 155 8.28 7.01 2.47
N ASN A 156 8.61 8.12 3.13
CA ASN A 156 9.27 8.12 4.43
C ASN A 156 8.67 9.18 5.36
N GLY A 157 7.98 8.74 6.41
CA GLY A 157 7.30 9.63 7.33
C GLY A 157 5.90 9.98 6.82
N PHE A 158 4.93 9.15 7.15
CA PHE A 158 3.50 9.39 6.88
C PHE A 158 2.70 9.20 8.17
N ASN A 159 1.48 9.73 8.19
CA ASN A 159 0.65 9.85 9.39
C ASN A 159 1.33 10.65 10.52
N MET A 160 2.16 11.63 10.16
CA MET A 160 3.02 12.35 11.12
C MET A 160 2.24 13.31 12.03
N ARG A 161 1.07 13.78 11.57
CA ARG A 161 0.31 14.87 12.23
C ARG A 161 -1.21 14.66 12.23
N SER A 162 -1.73 13.70 11.48
CA SER A 162 -3.15 13.40 11.41
C SER A 162 -3.65 12.72 12.70
N ALA A 163 -4.87 13.05 13.11
CA ALA A 163 -5.57 12.34 14.19
C ALA A 163 -6.42 11.17 13.68
N GLY A 164 -6.53 10.99 12.36
CA GLY A 164 -7.28 9.93 11.70
C GLY A 164 -6.43 8.74 11.23
N TYR A 165 -7.08 7.88 10.45
CA TYR A 165 -6.54 6.65 9.89
C TYR A 165 -5.89 6.90 8.52
N ASN A 166 -4.64 6.45 8.37
CA ASN A 166 -3.82 6.69 7.17
C ASN A 166 -2.88 5.52 6.90
N ALA A 167 -2.56 5.29 5.62
CA ALA A 167 -1.57 4.32 5.19
C ALA A 167 -0.52 4.94 4.26
N GLY A 168 0.57 4.21 4.04
CA GLY A 168 1.69 4.67 3.22
C GLY A 168 1.32 4.78 1.74
N ILE A 169 1.00 3.64 1.11
CA ILE A 169 0.58 3.55 -0.29
C ILE A 169 -0.60 2.59 -0.43
N TRP A 170 -1.74 3.08 -0.92
CA TRP A 170 -2.96 2.27 -0.96
C TRP A 170 -3.97 2.72 -2.01
N ALA A 171 -5.07 1.98 -2.14
CA ALA A 171 -6.20 2.31 -3.00
C ALA A 171 -7.53 2.24 -2.27
N TRP A 172 -8.51 2.97 -2.80
CA TRP A 172 -9.93 2.85 -2.44
C TRP A 172 -10.77 2.67 -3.71
N ASN A 173 -11.69 1.71 -3.70
CA ASN A 173 -12.69 1.51 -4.77
C ASN A 173 -12.08 1.42 -6.19
N SER A 174 -10.96 0.70 -6.32
CA SER A 174 -10.15 0.65 -7.54
C SER A 174 -9.92 -0.78 -8.04
N ASP A 175 -9.76 -0.91 -9.36
CA ASP A 175 -9.59 -2.20 -10.02
C ASP A 175 -8.23 -2.30 -10.72
N ASP A 176 -7.61 -3.47 -10.63
CA ASP A 176 -6.42 -3.84 -11.40
C ASP A 176 -5.23 -2.89 -11.17
N VAL A 177 -5.09 -2.32 -9.97
CA VAL A 177 -3.95 -1.44 -9.63
C VAL A 177 -2.70 -2.27 -9.34
N LEU A 178 -1.58 -1.91 -9.96
CA LEU A 178 -0.29 -2.54 -9.74
C LEU A 178 0.63 -1.62 -8.91
N TYR A 179 0.98 -2.10 -7.72
CA TYR A 179 1.96 -1.49 -6.81
C TYR A 179 3.24 -2.31 -6.86
N GLN A 180 4.32 -1.74 -7.42
CA GLN A 180 5.58 -2.47 -7.52
C GLN A 180 6.85 -1.66 -7.30
N TYR A 181 7.87 -2.29 -6.71
CA TYR A 181 9.17 -1.67 -6.47
C TYR A 181 9.12 -0.38 -5.64
N ASN A 182 8.07 -0.20 -4.82
CA ASN A 182 7.98 0.92 -3.88
C ASN A 182 8.74 0.58 -2.59
N GLU A 183 9.18 1.63 -1.90
CA GLU A 183 9.78 1.54 -0.57
C GLU A 183 9.04 2.49 0.38
N VAL A 184 8.55 1.95 1.50
CA VAL A 184 7.69 2.68 2.46
C VAL A 184 8.21 2.49 3.88
N THR A 185 8.52 3.60 4.56
CA THR A 185 9.07 3.60 5.92
C THR A 185 8.59 4.78 6.76
N GLY A 186 8.85 4.73 8.06
CA GLY A 186 8.61 5.83 8.98
C GLY A 186 7.14 6.15 9.20
N GLY A 187 6.23 5.22 8.94
CA GLY A 187 4.82 5.37 9.29
C GLY A 187 4.66 5.57 10.79
N HIS A 188 4.02 6.66 11.20
CA HIS A 188 3.90 7.05 12.61
C HIS A 188 2.51 6.72 13.17
N GLY A 189 2.47 6.26 14.42
CA GLY A 189 1.24 5.91 15.13
C GLY A 189 0.68 4.54 14.75
N THR A 190 -0.51 4.25 15.27
CA THR A 190 -1.17 2.94 15.15
C THR A 190 -2.61 3.03 14.68
N LEU A 191 -3.04 4.19 14.17
CA LEU A 191 -4.32 4.37 13.51
C LEU A 191 -4.11 4.05 12.03
N ASP A 192 -4.19 2.74 11.74
CA ASP A 192 -3.63 2.08 10.57
C ASP A 192 -2.09 2.22 10.57
N SER A 193 -1.55 3.25 9.92
CA SER A 193 -0.12 3.50 9.77
C SER A 193 0.67 2.35 9.11
N MET A 194 -0.02 1.42 8.44
CA MET A 194 0.62 0.36 7.68
C MET A 194 1.23 0.89 6.39
N ALA A 195 2.29 0.25 5.92
CA ALA A 195 2.93 0.60 4.66
C ALA A 195 1.97 0.48 3.46
N TYR A 196 1.17 -0.59 3.41
CA TYR A 196 0.21 -0.88 2.35
C TYR A 196 -1.16 -1.23 2.92
N ASP A 197 -2.20 -1.04 2.11
CA ASP A 197 -3.58 -1.35 2.50
C ASP A 197 -4.42 -1.89 1.33
N ILE A 198 -5.18 -2.95 1.61
CA ILE A 198 -6.26 -3.46 0.76
C ILE A 198 -7.60 -3.03 1.40
N ASP A 199 -8.02 -1.83 1.02
CA ASP A 199 -9.26 -1.21 1.50
C ASP A 199 -10.50 -1.63 0.66
N GLY A 200 -11.67 -1.09 0.97
CA GLY A 200 -12.96 -1.37 0.36
C GLY A 200 -13.04 -1.11 -1.14
N GLY A 201 -13.71 -2.01 -1.86
CA GLY A 201 -13.97 -1.87 -3.28
C GLY A 201 -12.73 -2.13 -4.15
N ASN A 202 -11.67 -2.68 -3.56
CA ASN A 202 -10.44 -2.99 -4.27
C ASN A 202 -10.48 -4.38 -4.89
N ASN A 203 -10.37 -4.44 -6.21
CA ASN A 203 -10.47 -5.72 -6.92
C ASN A 203 -9.26 -5.97 -7.82
N ARG A 204 -8.65 -7.14 -7.64
CA ARG A 204 -7.49 -7.62 -8.43
C ARG A 204 -6.28 -6.66 -8.35
N ASN A 205 -6.16 -5.91 -7.26
CA ASN A 205 -4.96 -5.12 -7.01
C ASN A 205 -3.80 -6.04 -6.64
N VAL A 206 -2.60 -5.65 -7.05
CA VAL A 206 -1.37 -6.43 -6.86
C VAL A 206 -0.33 -5.57 -6.18
N TYR A 207 0.14 -6.01 -5.02
CA TYR A 207 1.34 -5.49 -4.35
C TYR A 207 2.48 -6.50 -4.58
N GLN A 208 3.47 -6.14 -5.39
CA GLN A 208 4.61 -7.01 -5.67
C GLN A 208 5.97 -6.32 -5.62
N TYR A 209 7.00 -7.03 -5.18
CA TYR A 209 8.37 -6.52 -5.19
C TYR A 209 8.57 -5.21 -4.42
N ASN A 210 7.69 -4.92 -3.46
CA ASN A 210 7.82 -3.75 -2.63
C ASN A 210 8.62 -4.05 -1.37
N TYR A 211 9.23 -3.01 -0.81
CA TYR A 211 9.94 -3.04 0.45
C TYR A 211 9.21 -2.16 1.47
N SER A 212 9.06 -2.64 2.69
CA SER A 212 8.64 -1.82 3.82
C SER A 212 9.51 -2.08 5.03
N HIS A 213 9.74 -1.03 5.81
CA HIS A 213 10.48 -1.18 7.04
C HIS A 213 10.19 -0.08 8.06
N ASP A 214 10.35 -0.43 9.33
CA ASP A 214 10.26 0.50 10.47
C ASP A 214 8.95 1.31 10.52
N ASN A 215 7.83 0.77 10.00
CA ASN A 215 6.52 1.39 10.14
C ASN A 215 5.87 0.97 11.47
N GLU A 216 5.41 1.95 12.27
CA GLU A 216 4.77 1.72 13.57
C GLU A 216 3.38 1.08 13.49
N GLY A 217 2.76 1.11 12.30
CA GLY A 217 1.48 0.47 12.03
C GLY A 217 1.58 -0.94 11.44
N GLY A 218 2.70 -1.27 10.79
CA GLY A 218 2.93 -2.58 10.18
C GLY A 218 3.17 -2.53 8.67
N PHE A 219 3.21 -3.71 8.06
CA PHE A 219 3.40 -3.90 6.62
C PHE A 219 2.08 -3.74 5.85
N LEU A 220 1.02 -4.42 6.28
CA LEU A 220 -0.18 -4.58 5.46
C LEU A 220 -1.45 -4.50 6.31
N LEU A 221 -2.36 -3.64 5.88
CA LEU A 221 -3.76 -3.63 6.31
C LEU A 221 -4.63 -4.34 5.27
N ILE A 222 -5.61 -5.09 5.75
CA ILE A 222 -6.71 -5.60 4.96
C ILE A 222 -7.99 -5.15 5.66
N CYS A 223 -8.66 -4.15 5.11
CA CYS A 223 -9.85 -3.54 5.69
C CYS A 223 -10.92 -3.34 4.62
N ASN A 224 -11.70 -4.37 4.30
CA ASN A 224 -12.82 -4.16 3.38
C ASN A 224 -13.89 -3.26 4.05
N GLY A 225 -14.36 -2.25 3.32
CA GLY A 225 -15.44 -1.37 3.75
C GLY A 225 -16.76 -2.14 3.98
N ALA A 226 -17.53 -1.69 4.96
CA ALA A 226 -18.81 -2.31 5.29
C ALA A 226 -19.79 -2.23 4.10
N GLY A 227 -20.32 -3.38 3.68
CA GLY A 227 -21.23 -3.47 2.54
C GLY A 227 -20.55 -3.32 1.18
N MET A 228 -19.21 -3.36 1.13
CA MET A 228 -18.42 -3.33 -0.11
C MET A 228 -17.91 -4.73 -0.47
N THR A 229 -17.47 -4.88 -1.72
CA THR A 229 -16.83 -6.11 -2.23
C THR A 229 -15.37 -5.81 -2.57
N THR A 230 -14.48 -6.63 -2.00
CA THR A 230 -13.02 -6.56 -2.21
C THR A 230 -12.52 -7.96 -2.52
N ASP A 231 -12.06 -8.17 -3.75
CA ASP A 231 -11.86 -9.50 -4.34
C ASP A 231 -10.60 -9.63 -5.20
N GLY A 232 -10.04 -10.84 -5.26
CA GLY A 232 -8.98 -11.21 -6.20
C GLY A 232 -7.61 -10.55 -5.97
N ASN A 233 -7.38 -9.90 -4.82
CA ASN A 233 -6.16 -9.16 -4.53
C ASN A 233 -4.96 -10.09 -4.26
N ARG A 234 -3.75 -9.63 -4.61
CA ARG A 234 -2.50 -10.38 -4.47
C ARG A 234 -1.42 -9.54 -3.79
N VAL A 235 -0.76 -10.11 -2.80
CA VAL A 235 0.43 -9.53 -2.15
C VAL A 235 1.55 -10.54 -2.26
N ARG A 236 2.52 -10.29 -3.14
CA ARG A 236 3.54 -11.31 -3.47
C ARG A 236 4.95 -10.80 -3.62
N HIS A 237 5.93 -11.61 -3.23
CA HIS A 237 7.35 -11.28 -3.43
C HIS A 237 7.75 -9.91 -2.85
N ASN A 238 7.11 -9.48 -1.77
CA ASN A 238 7.48 -8.27 -1.02
C ASN A 238 8.41 -8.65 0.14
N ILE A 239 9.16 -7.66 0.63
CA ILE A 239 10.00 -7.78 1.82
C ILE A 239 9.49 -6.76 2.85
N SER A 240 9.23 -7.23 4.07
CA SER A 240 8.94 -6.38 5.24
C SER A 240 9.98 -6.68 6.31
N ILE A 241 10.65 -5.63 6.81
CA ILE A 241 11.70 -5.74 7.83
C ILE A 241 11.42 -4.72 8.93
N ASN A 242 11.25 -5.17 10.16
CA ASN A 242 11.04 -4.33 11.35
C ASN A 242 9.81 -3.42 11.28
N ASP A 243 8.89 -3.70 10.37
CA ASP A 243 7.52 -3.25 10.54
C ASP A 243 6.95 -3.88 11.82
N ARG A 244 6.16 -3.11 12.54
CA ARG A 244 5.60 -3.53 13.81
C ARG A 244 4.25 -2.89 14.04
N ASN A 245 3.50 -3.48 14.96
CA ASN A 245 2.40 -2.80 15.60
C ASN A 245 2.29 -3.35 17.02
N THR A 246 2.30 -2.47 18.00
CA THR A 246 2.23 -2.83 19.43
C THR A 246 0.84 -2.58 20.02
N MET A 247 -0.10 -2.10 19.23
CA MET A 247 -1.45 -1.80 19.67
C MET A 247 -2.40 -2.94 19.29
N SER A 248 -3.01 -3.56 20.30
CA SER A 248 -4.10 -4.49 20.06
C SER A 248 -5.28 -3.77 19.38
N PRO A 249 -5.89 -4.35 18.34
CA PRO A 249 -5.74 -5.74 17.92
C PRO A 249 -4.84 -5.92 16.67
N TYR A 250 -3.93 -5.00 16.39
CA TYR A 250 -3.13 -4.99 15.16
C TYR A 250 -1.84 -5.81 15.25
N GLY A 251 -1.24 -6.08 14.09
CA GLY A 251 0.06 -6.71 13.91
C GLY A 251 0.76 -6.22 12.65
N VAL A 252 1.89 -6.85 12.28
CA VAL A 252 2.62 -6.53 11.04
C VAL A 252 1.70 -6.69 9.81
N ILE A 253 0.89 -7.76 9.80
CA ILE A 253 -0.26 -7.88 8.90
C ILE A 253 -1.53 -7.85 9.76
N SER A 254 -2.45 -6.97 9.43
CA SER A 254 -3.72 -6.81 10.14
C SER A 254 -4.90 -7.11 9.21
N VAL A 255 -5.72 -8.10 9.58
CA VAL A 255 -6.99 -8.39 8.91
C VAL A 255 -8.12 -7.88 9.80
N VAL A 256 -8.78 -6.83 9.35
CA VAL A 256 -9.81 -6.10 10.11
C VAL A 256 -10.97 -5.72 9.20
N CYS A 257 -12.00 -5.07 9.76
CA CYS A 257 -13.17 -4.60 9.01
C CYS A 257 -14.00 -5.77 8.40
N ALA A 258 -14.66 -5.54 7.25
CA ALA A 258 -15.48 -6.55 6.60
C ALA A 258 -14.63 -7.60 5.85
N ALA A 259 -15.26 -8.71 5.46
CA ALA A 259 -14.57 -9.79 4.77
C ALA A 259 -14.07 -9.36 3.39
N THR A 260 -12.88 -9.83 3.02
CA THR A 260 -12.50 -9.97 1.60
C THR A 260 -12.89 -11.37 1.11
N THR A 261 -13.02 -11.58 -0.19
CA THR A 261 -13.45 -12.87 -0.76
C THR A 261 -12.30 -13.72 -1.34
N ASP A 262 -11.29 -13.10 -1.93
CA ASP A 262 -10.09 -13.80 -2.46
C ASP A 262 -8.83 -12.91 -2.37
N THR A 263 -8.22 -12.86 -1.19
CA THR A 263 -6.93 -12.17 -0.99
C THR A 263 -5.83 -13.20 -0.75
N ARG A 264 -4.81 -13.22 -1.62
CA ARG A 264 -3.70 -14.19 -1.51
C ARG A 264 -2.38 -13.49 -1.24
N ILE A 265 -1.69 -13.94 -0.21
CA ILE A 265 -0.44 -13.39 0.28
C ILE A 265 0.63 -14.48 0.17
N TYR A 266 1.58 -14.34 -0.75
CA TYR A 266 2.53 -15.43 -1.02
C TYR A 266 3.93 -15.04 -1.46
N GLY A 267 4.91 -15.88 -1.12
CA GLY A 267 6.30 -15.63 -1.51
C GLY A 267 6.87 -14.34 -0.91
N ASN A 268 6.29 -13.82 0.17
CA ASN A 268 6.82 -12.65 0.88
C ASN A 268 7.80 -13.09 1.97
N THR A 269 8.75 -12.22 2.32
CA THR A 269 9.61 -12.40 3.49
C THR A 269 9.30 -11.30 4.51
N ILE A 270 8.85 -11.69 5.71
CA ILE A 270 8.33 -10.79 6.73
C ILE A 270 9.10 -11.03 8.02
N VAL A 271 9.79 -10.00 8.49
CA VAL A 271 10.69 -10.05 9.64
C VAL A 271 10.32 -8.93 10.60
N THR A 272 10.22 -9.24 11.89
CA THR A 272 10.15 -8.22 12.94
C THR A 272 11.15 -8.56 14.05
N ASP A 273 11.83 -7.55 14.57
CA ASP A 273 12.73 -7.66 15.73
C ASP A 273 12.06 -7.24 17.05
N GLU A 274 10.81 -6.77 16.99
CA GLU A 274 10.01 -6.36 18.14
C GLU A 274 9.30 -7.57 18.77
N ALA A 275 9.65 -7.88 20.03
CA ALA A 275 9.02 -8.98 20.75
C ALA A 275 7.55 -8.69 21.04
N ASN A 276 6.72 -9.74 21.03
CA ASN A 276 5.26 -9.67 21.23
C ASN A 276 4.46 -8.93 20.14
N THR A 277 5.09 -8.26 19.17
CA THR A 277 4.40 -7.82 17.96
C THR A 277 3.90 -9.04 17.19
N ALA A 278 2.60 -9.09 16.92
CA ALA A 278 2.01 -10.16 16.13
C ALA A 278 2.45 -10.05 14.67
N LEU A 279 2.93 -11.14 14.06
CA LEU A 279 3.24 -11.16 12.62
C LEU A 279 1.96 -11.11 11.78
N VAL A 280 0.90 -11.77 12.25
CA VAL A 280 -0.45 -11.64 11.69
C VAL A 280 -1.44 -11.50 12.84
N SER A 281 -2.39 -10.59 12.70
CA SER A 281 -3.51 -10.45 13.62
C SER A 281 -4.83 -10.36 12.84
N ASP A 282 -5.69 -11.36 13.00
CA ASP A 282 -6.99 -11.44 12.37
C ASP A 282 -8.12 -11.15 13.37
N ASN A 283 -8.86 -10.08 13.10
CA ASN A 283 -10.04 -9.65 13.86
C ASN A 283 -11.27 -9.47 12.98
N GLY A 284 -11.22 -9.91 11.72
CA GLY A 284 -12.29 -9.78 10.74
C GLY A 284 -12.83 -11.14 10.30
N PRO A 285 -13.85 -11.17 9.45
CA PRO A 285 -14.20 -12.35 8.67
C PRO A 285 -13.22 -12.50 7.49
N THR A 286 -12.93 -13.73 7.06
CA THR A 286 -11.76 -14.02 6.21
C THR A 286 -12.13 -14.51 4.81
N GLY A 287 -11.29 -14.13 3.85
CA GLY A 287 -11.10 -14.73 2.53
C GLY A 287 -9.61 -14.67 2.16
N VAL A 288 -8.74 -14.79 3.17
CA VAL A 288 -7.29 -14.56 3.07
C VAL A 288 -6.56 -15.91 3.07
N THR A 289 -5.56 -16.04 2.20
CA THR A 289 -4.69 -17.22 2.13
C THR A 289 -3.22 -16.82 2.15
N PHE A 290 -2.45 -17.44 3.03
CA PHE A 290 -0.99 -17.31 3.14
C PHE A 290 -0.30 -18.54 2.59
N ARG A 291 0.56 -18.37 1.57
CA ARG A 291 1.31 -19.49 0.98
C ARG A 291 2.76 -19.15 0.68
N ASN A 292 3.70 -20.07 0.89
CA ASN A 292 5.11 -19.88 0.55
C ASN A 292 5.78 -18.63 1.17
N ASN A 293 5.25 -18.07 2.26
CA ASN A 293 5.87 -16.93 2.92
C ASN A 293 6.95 -17.41 3.89
N ILE A 294 7.88 -16.52 4.24
CA ILE A 294 8.79 -16.68 5.38
C ILE A 294 8.40 -15.67 6.45
N PHE A 295 8.06 -16.17 7.64
CA PHE A 295 7.70 -15.39 8.83
C PHE A 295 8.81 -15.55 9.88
N VAL A 296 9.47 -14.44 10.23
CA VAL A 296 10.51 -14.42 11.28
C VAL A 296 10.14 -13.43 12.37
N GLY A 297 9.90 -13.96 13.56
CA GLY A 297 9.64 -13.17 14.76
C GLY A 297 10.92 -12.75 15.49
N ALA A 298 10.73 -11.92 16.51
CA ALA A 298 11.80 -11.44 17.37
C ALA A 298 12.42 -12.57 18.21
N SER A 299 13.60 -12.34 18.80
CA SER A 299 14.24 -13.33 19.68
C SER A 299 13.41 -13.71 20.91
N GLY A 300 12.57 -12.78 21.39
CA GLY A 300 11.61 -13.03 22.47
C GLY A 300 10.35 -13.79 22.04
N GLY A 301 10.20 -14.06 20.74
CA GLY A 301 9.02 -14.65 20.13
C GLY A 301 8.01 -13.60 19.67
N SER A 302 7.32 -13.92 18.57
CA SER A 302 6.20 -13.16 18.04
C SER A 302 4.96 -14.06 17.90
N PRO A 303 3.76 -13.61 18.26
CA PRO A 303 2.56 -14.39 18.01
C PRO A 303 2.11 -14.32 16.55
N ILE A 304 1.31 -15.30 16.15
CA ILE A 304 0.40 -15.23 15.01
C ILE A 304 -1.00 -15.42 15.60
N ASN A 305 -1.78 -14.34 15.63
CA ASN A 305 -3.11 -14.27 16.21
C ASN A 305 -4.16 -14.40 15.12
N ASP A 306 -4.17 -15.56 14.45
CA ASP A 306 -5.09 -15.84 13.37
C ASP A 306 -5.52 -17.31 13.43
N THR A 307 -6.83 -17.51 13.49
CA THR A 307 -7.48 -18.83 13.52
C THR A 307 -8.44 -19.03 12.36
N ARG A 308 -8.54 -18.06 11.44
CA ARG A 308 -9.57 -18.03 10.40
C ARG A 308 -8.95 -18.15 9.01
N SER A 309 -7.85 -17.46 8.72
CA SER A 309 -7.22 -17.51 7.40
C SER A 309 -6.65 -18.90 7.08
N VAL A 310 -6.47 -19.16 5.78
CA VAL A 310 -5.87 -20.40 5.30
C VAL A 310 -4.35 -20.22 5.22
N TYR A 311 -3.59 -21.15 5.82
CA TYR A 311 -2.13 -21.17 5.75
C TYR A 311 -1.66 -22.46 5.10
N GLU A 312 -0.78 -22.35 4.12
CA GLU A 312 -0.23 -23.49 3.40
C GLU A 312 1.26 -23.30 3.07
N ASN A 313 2.11 -24.20 3.55
CA ASN A 313 3.50 -24.30 3.12
C ASN A 313 4.29 -23.00 3.34
N ASN A 314 4.17 -22.41 4.53
CA ASN A 314 4.97 -21.26 4.94
C ASN A 314 6.10 -21.71 5.88
N LEU A 315 7.14 -20.89 5.99
CA LEU A 315 8.22 -21.07 6.97
C LEU A 315 7.99 -20.15 8.17
N TYR A 316 8.17 -20.69 9.38
CA TYR A 316 8.01 -19.99 10.65
C TYR A 316 9.28 -20.11 11.48
N TRP A 317 9.87 -18.98 11.87
CA TRP A 317 11.03 -18.93 12.76
C TRP A 317 10.80 -17.93 13.89
N ARG A 318 11.00 -18.36 15.14
CA ARG A 318 10.78 -17.52 16.34
C ARG A 318 9.38 -16.91 16.42
N THR A 319 8.39 -17.60 15.88
CA THR A 319 6.99 -17.19 15.90
C THR A 319 6.11 -18.39 16.20
N ALA A 320 4.89 -18.13 16.67
CA ALA A 320 3.85 -19.15 16.71
C ALA A 320 3.57 -19.68 15.29
N GLN A 321 3.24 -20.96 15.19
CA GLN A 321 2.78 -21.59 13.95
C GLN A 321 1.24 -21.65 13.97
N PRO A 322 0.54 -21.06 12.98
CA PRO A 322 -0.90 -21.23 12.81
C PRO A 322 -1.23 -22.65 12.31
N LEU A 323 -2.51 -22.93 12.01
CA LEU A 323 -2.90 -24.20 11.41
C LEU A 323 -2.43 -24.29 9.94
N ASP A 324 -1.17 -24.71 9.78
CA ASP A 324 -0.51 -24.98 8.49
C ASP A 324 0.07 -26.40 8.54
N THR A 325 -0.58 -27.34 7.85
CA THR A 325 -0.20 -28.76 7.86
C THR A 325 1.06 -29.06 7.05
N SER A 326 1.52 -28.08 6.25
CA SER A 326 2.72 -28.18 5.41
C SER A 326 3.81 -27.21 5.87
N ALA A 327 3.73 -26.72 7.11
CA ALA A 327 4.66 -25.74 7.66
C ALA A 327 6.11 -26.25 7.73
N LEU A 328 7.05 -25.33 7.55
CA LEU A 328 8.46 -25.50 7.86
C LEU A 328 8.82 -24.65 9.08
N THR A 329 9.20 -25.29 10.19
CA THR A 329 9.57 -24.56 11.42
C THR A 329 11.07 -24.66 11.66
N ALA A 330 11.82 -23.73 11.08
CA ALA A 330 13.28 -23.73 11.08
C ALA A 330 13.85 -22.34 10.79
N ASP A 331 15.12 -22.11 11.14
CA ASP A 331 15.86 -20.91 10.75
C ASP A 331 15.96 -20.83 9.22
N PRO A 332 15.52 -19.74 8.56
CA PRO A 332 15.61 -19.60 7.11
C PRO A 332 17.04 -19.40 6.61
N LEU A 333 18.04 -19.28 7.50
CA LEU A 333 19.46 -19.06 7.17
C LEU A 333 19.68 -17.82 6.29
N PHE A 334 19.03 -16.72 6.64
CA PHE A 334 19.26 -15.42 6.02
C PHE A 334 20.73 -14.99 6.05
N ALA A 335 21.13 -14.14 5.11
CA ALA A 335 22.48 -13.57 5.02
C ALA A 335 22.89 -12.81 6.29
N SER A 336 21.93 -12.17 6.98
CA SER A 336 22.10 -11.59 8.31
C SER A 336 21.16 -12.23 9.34
N ALA A 337 21.63 -12.38 10.57
CA ALA A 337 20.79 -12.79 11.71
C ALA A 337 19.96 -11.62 12.29
N SER A 338 20.24 -10.39 11.86
CA SER A 338 19.54 -9.15 12.23
C SER A 338 19.32 -8.33 10.96
N PRO A 339 18.32 -8.68 10.14
CA PRO A 339 18.06 -7.98 8.88
C PRO A 339 17.68 -6.52 9.09
N THR A 340 18.23 -5.64 8.27
CA THR A 340 17.93 -4.19 8.23
C THR A 340 17.73 -3.67 6.81
N ALA A 341 18.02 -4.48 5.79
CA ALA A 341 17.86 -4.15 4.39
C ALA A 341 17.44 -5.39 3.59
N PRO A 342 16.89 -5.24 2.36
CA PRO A 342 16.42 -6.37 1.56
C PRO A 342 17.49 -7.44 1.32
N ARG A 343 18.75 -7.04 1.10
CA ARG A 343 19.86 -7.99 0.87
C ARG A 343 20.14 -8.90 2.08
N ASP A 344 19.73 -8.49 3.27
CA ASP A 344 19.99 -9.24 4.49
C ASP A 344 19.11 -10.48 4.62
N VAL A 345 17.93 -10.50 3.99
CA VAL A 345 16.99 -11.63 3.99
C VAL A 345 17.22 -12.61 2.84
N ARG A 346 18.33 -12.46 2.10
CA ARG A 346 18.72 -13.44 1.09
C ARG A 346 19.05 -14.79 1.73
N LEU A 347 18.64 -15.87 1.09
CA LEU A 347 18.84 -17.23 1.61
C LEU A 347 20.29 -17.67 1.39
N ARG A 348 20.90 -18.28 2.41
CA ARG A 348 22.20 -18.93 2.27
C ARG A 348 22.06 -20.39 1.85
N ALA A 349 23.14 -20.93 1.29
CA ALA A 349 23.25 -22.35 0.98
C ALA A 349 22.89 -23.22 2.18
N GLY A 350 22.07 -24.24 1.95
CA GLY A 350 21.56 -25.13 2.99
C GLY A 350 20.31 -24.60 3.72
N SER A 351 19.77 -23.45 3.33
CA SER A 351 18.50 -22.96 3.87
C SER A 351 17.36 -23.95 3.62
N PRO A 352 16.49 -24.22 4.62
CA PRO A 352 15.32 -25.07 4.46
C PRO A 352 14.25 -24.47 3.53
N ALA A 353 14.35 -23.18 3.19
CA ALA A 353 13.44 -22.51 2.27
C ALA A 353 13.78 -22.75 0.79
N LEU A 354 14.96 -23.30 0.47
CA LEU A 354 15.40 -23.49 -0.91
C LEU A 354 14.65 -24.66 -1.57
N GLY A 355 13.95 -24.40 -2.67
CA GLY A 355 13.27 -25.42 -3.47
C GLY A 355 12.17 -26.19 -2.73
N THR A 356 11.50 -25.58 -1.76
CA THR A 356 10.45 -26.21 -0.94
C THR A 356 9.07 -25.54 -1.10
N GLY A 357 8.96 -24.52 -1.95
CA GLY A 357 7.72 -23.83 -2.24
C GLY A 357 6.78 -24.59 -3.18
N ILE A 358 5.48 -24.28 -3.07
CA ILE A 358 4.44 -24.76 -3.99
C ILE A 358 4.41 -23.86 -5.23
N PRO A 359 4.50 -24.39 -6.46
CA PRO A 359 4.36 -23.59 -7.67
C PRO A 359 3.02 -22.81 -7.72
N VAL A 360 3.08 -21.54 -8.13
CA VAL A 360 1.90 -20.69 -8.32
C VAL A 360 1.77 -20.36 -9.81
N ALA A 361 0.60 -20.61 -10.38
CA ALA A 361 0.35 -20.41 -11.82
C ALA A 361 -0.16 -18.98 -12.10
N ASP A 362 0.69 -17.98 -11.85
CA ASP A 362 0.36 -16.54 -11.98
C ASP A 362 1.16 -15.80 -13.06
N GLY A 363 2.00 -16.53 -13.82
CA GLY A 363 2.84 -15.99 -14.90
C GLY A 363 4.11 -15.28 -14.44
N ILE A 364 4.38 -15.21 -13.13
CA ILE A 364 5.61 -14.59 -12.63
C ILE A 364 6.80 -15.54 -12.80
N THR A 365 7.89 -14.97 -13.31
CA THR A 365 9.13 -15.72 -13.59
C THR A 365 10.33 -15.22 -12.82
N ARG A 366 10.19 -14.10 -12.10
CA ARG A 366 11.25 -13.48 -11.31
C ARG A 366 10.80 -13.04 -9.93
N ASP A 367 11.74 -13.04 -9.00
CA ASP A 367 11.55 -12.65 -7.61
C ASP A 367 11.83 -11.15 -7.36
N TYR A 368 11.88 -10.75 -6.09
CA TYR A 368 12.23 -9.39 -5.66
C TYR A 368 13.60 -8.93 -6.18
N PHE A 369 14.60 -9.81 -6.18
CA PHE A 369 15.98 -9.49 -6.57
C PHE A 369 16.23 -9.65 -8.08
N GLY A 370 15.22 -10.06 -8.85
CA GLY A 370 15.30 -10.32 -10.28
C GLY A 370 15.84 -11.72 -10.65
N ASN A 371 16.02 -12.62 -9.68
CA ASN A 371 16.39 -14.01 -9.92
C ASN A 371 15.25 -14.77 -10.62
N ARG A 372 15.58 -15.81 -11.40
CA ARG A 372 14.55 -16.68 -11.97
C ARG A 372 13.94 -17.55 -10.87
N ILE A 373 12.61 -17.64 -10.84
CA ILE A 373 11.92 -18.54 -9.92
C ILE A 373 12.19 -20.00 -10.33
N PRO A 374 12.78 -20.84 -9.45
CA PRO A 374 13.04 -22.24 -9.74
C PRO A 374 11.74 -23.07 -9.69
N THR A 375 11.84 -24.33 -10.11
CA THR A 375 10.76 -25.31 -9.95
C THR A 375 11.31 -26.53 -9.21
N PRO A 376 10.81 -26.84 -8.00
CA PRO A 376 9.92 -26.01 -7.16
C PRO A 376 10.54 -24.64 -6.78
N PRO A 377 9.73 -23.60 -6.51
CA PRO A 377 10.21 -22.31 -6.03
C PRO A 377 10.80 -22.41 -4.62
N ASN A 378 11.55 -21.40 -4.20
CA ASN A 378 11.90 -21.20 -2.79
C ASN A 378 10.69 -20.63 -2.03
N LEU A 379 10.70 -20.71 -0.70
CA LEU A 379 9.83 -19.89 0.15
C LEU A 379 10.38 -18.47 0.22
N GLY A 380 9.49 -17.49 0.39
CA GLY A 380 9.84 -16.09 0.55
C GLY A 380 10.28 -15.39 -0.74
N ALA A 381 10.84 -14.19 -0.56
CA ALA A 381 11.10 -13.24 -1.64
C ALA A 381 12.42 -13.45 -2.40
N ASP A 382 13.31 -14.35 -1.93
CA ASP A 382 14.57 -14.71 -2.59
C ASP A 382 14.48 -16.10 -3.24
N GLN A 383 14.69 -16.13 -4.55
CA GLN A 383 14.56 -17.30 -5.41
C GLN A 383 15.91 -17.71 -6.01
N ASP A 384 17.02 -17.13 -5.54
CA ASP A 384 18.37 -17.62 -5.87
C ASP A 384 18.63 -19.01 -5.26
N ARG A 385 19.57 -19.77 -5.83
CA ARG A 385 19.88 -21.15 -5.43
C ARG A 385 21.12 -21.29 -4.56
#